data_AF-A0A950FUV6-F1
#
_entry.id   AF-A0A950FUV6-F1
#
_cell.length_a   1.000
_cell.length_b   1.000
_cell.length_c   1.000
_cell.angle_alpha   90.00
_cell.angle_beta   90.00
_cell.angle_gamma   90.00
#
_symmetry.space_group_name_H-M   'P 1'
#
loop_
_entity.id
_entity.type
_entity.pdbx_description
1 polymer ?
#
loop_
_entity_poly.entity_id
_entity_poly.type
_entity_poly.pdbx_seq_one_letter_code
_entity_poly.pdbx_strand_id
1 'polypeptide(L)'
;MTAAYAAAAVVVAALTLYAIFGGADFGGGVWDLFASGPRRQAQRDTISDAIGPVWESNHVWLIFAWVALFTCFPPAYADVGTYLNAPLTLALLGIVLRGAAFVFRNYASDDPTMARTWSFVFGAS
;
A
#
# COMPACT_ATOMS: atom_id res chain seq x y z
N MET A 1 4.53 5.01 -33.30
CA MET A 1 3.65 4.46 -32.23
C MET A 1 2.43 5.37 -32.13
N THR A 2 1.22 4.81 -32.08
CA THR A 2 0.00 5.62 -31.88
C THR A 2 -0.05 6.14 -30.45
N ALA A 3 -0.71 7.28 -30.22
CA ALA A 3 -0.85 7.89 -28.88
C ALA A 3 -1.45 6.91 -27.84
N ALA A 4 -2.34 6.01 -28.28
CA ALA A 4 -2.90 4.97 -27.44
C ALA A 4 -1.84 3.99 -26.89
N TYR A 5 -0.88 3.55 -27.70
CA TYR A 5 0.18 2.67 -27.21
C TYR A 5 1.11 3.37 -26.21
N ALA A 6 1.37 4.66 -26.40
CA ALA A 6 2.14 5.44 -25.44
C ALA A 6 1.41 5.55 -24.09
N ALA A 7 0.11 5.85 -24.10
CA ALA A 7 -0.70 5.90 -22.89
C ALA A 7 -0.78 4.55 -22.18
N ALA A 8 -0.93 3.45 -22.93
CA ALA A 8 -0.92 2.10 -22.37
C ALA A 8 0.44 1.77 -21.72
N ALA A 9 1.55 2.14 -22.37
CA ALA A 9 2.89 1.96 -21.82
C ALA A 9 3.10 2.74 -20.51
N VAL A 10 2.54 3.96 -20.41
CA VAL A 10 2.57 4.77 -19.18
C VAL A 10 1.79 4.11 -18.04
N VAL A 11 0.60 3.57 -18.32
CA VAL A 11 -0.20 2.83 -17.31
C VAL A 11 0.56 1.59 -16.84
N VAL A 12 1.13 0.81 -17.76
CA VAL A 12 1.92 -0.38 -17.43
C VAL A 12 3.16 -0.01 -16.61
N ALA A 13 3.85 1.06 -16.97
CA ALA A 13 5.01 1.55 -16.23
C ALA A 13 4.62 1.96 -14.79
N ALA A 14 3.52 2.69 -14.62
CA ALA A 14 3.03 3.08 -13.30
C ALA A 14 2.70 1.86 -12.42
N LEU A 15 1.98 0.86 -12.97
CA LEU A 15 1.69 -0.38 -12.25
C LEU A 15 2.95 -1.19 -11.93
N THR A 16 3.93 -1.18 -12.83
CA THR A 16 5.23 -1.84 -12.61
C THR A 16 6.01 -1.18 -11.49
N LEU A 17 6.06 0.16 -11.46
CA LEU A 17 6.73 0.92 -10.40
C LEU A 17 6.02 0.70 -9.06
N TYR A 18 4.69 0.69 -9.03
CA TYR A 18 3.91 0.32 -7.85
C TYR A 18 4.28 -1.07 -7.32
N ALA A 19 4.39 -2.07 -8.21
CA ALA A 19 4.75 -3.43 -7.81
C ALA A 19 6.19 -3.53 -7.28
N ILE A 20 7.14 -2.84 -7.92
CA ILE A 20 8.56 -2.86 -7.53
C ILE A 20 8.75 -2.15 -6.18
N PHE A 21 8.21 -0.93 -6.03
CA PHE A 21 8.35 -0.16 -4.79
C PHE A 21 7.47 -0.69 -3.66
N GLY A 22 6.37 -1.36 -3.99
CA GLY A 22 5.51 -2.05 -3.04
C GLY A 22 6.19 -3.18 -2.27
N GLY A 23 7.33 -3.69 -2.72
CA GLY A 23 8.12 -4.68 -1.97
C GLY A 23 8.55 -4.16 -0.59
N ALA A 24 8.89 -2.88 -0.48
CA ALA A 24 9.22 -2.26 0.81
C ALA A 24 7.97 -2.11 1.71
N ASP A 25 6.84 -1.71 1.13
CA ASP A 25 5.55 -1.57 1.85
C ASP A 25 5.00 -2.90 2.37
N PHE A 26 4.68 -3.81 1.44
CA PHE A 26 4.03 -5.07 1.76
C PHE A 26 5.01 -6.05 2.41
N GLY A 27 6.26 -6.08 1.93
CA GLY A 27 7.31 -6.87 2.56
C GLY A 27 7.54 -6.39 3.99
N GLY A 28 7.71 -5.09 4.21
CA GLY A 28 7.89 -4.53 5.54
C GLY A 28 6.77 -4.91 6.53
N GLY A 29 5.50 -4.85 6.11
CA GLY A 29 4.36 -5.31 6.92
C GLY A 29 4.43 -6.81 7.28
N VAL A 30 4.82 -7.66 6.32
CA VAL A 30 5.03 -9.10 6.55
C VAL A 30 6.16 -9.34 7.56
N TRP A 31 7.27 -8.61 7.43
CA TRP A 31 8.40 -8.73 8.36
C TRP A 31 8.05 -8.22 9.77
N ASP A 32 7.23 -7.17 9.91
CA ASP A 32 6.72 -6.70 11.20
C ASP A 32 5.83 -7.77 11.88
N LEU A 33 5.00 -8.46 11.10
CA LEU A 33 4.12 -9.53 11.57
C LEU A 33 4.93 -10.73 12.11
N PHE A 34 5.99 -11.12 11.41
CA PHE A 34 6.86 -12.25 11.78
C PHE A 34 8.01 -11.88 12.74
N ALA A 35 8.17 -10.61 13.09
CA ALA A 35 9.16 -10.18 14.07
C ALA A 35 8.97 -10.91 15.40
N SER A 36 10.03 -11.59 15.87
CA SER A 36 10.00 -12.48 17.03
C SER A 36 11.32 -12.44 17.81
N GLY A 37 11.31 -12.97 19.04
CA GLY A 37 12.47 -13.01 19.92
C GLY A 37 12.78 -11.69 20.65
N PRO A 38 13.96 -11.60 21.32
CA PRO A 38 14.29 -10.49 22.21
C PRO A 38 14.41 -9.13 21.50
N ARG A 39 14.66 -9.14 20.19
CA ARG A 39 14.83 -7.93 19.36
C ARG A 39 13.57 -7.52 18.61
N ARG A 40 12.44 -8.18 18.87
CA ARG A 40 11.17 -7.96 18.17
C ARG A 40 10.78 -6.49 18.08
N GLN A 41 10.82 -5.78 19.21
CA GLN A 41 10.42 -4.37 19.24
C GLN A 41 11.35 -3.50 18.37
N ALA A 42 12.67 -3.64 18.55
CA ALA A 42 13.67 -2.91 17.76
C ALA A 42 13.57 -3.20 16.25
N GLN A 43 13.25 -4.43 15.86
CA GLN A 43 12.99 -4.79 14.46
C GLN A 43 11.78 -4.05 13.92
N ARG A 44 10.66 -4.08 14.65
CA ARG A 44 9.41 -3.43 14.26
C ARG A 44 9.53 -1.92 14.16
N ASP A 45 10.31 -1.30 15.04
CA ASP A 45 10.52 0.14 15.02
C ASP A 45 11.41 0.54 13.83
N THR A 46 12.48 -0.23 13.56
CA THR A 46 13.32 -0.02 12.37
C THR A 46 12.54 -0.17 11.07
N ILE A 47 11.64 -1.17 11.00
CA ILE A 47 10.76 -1.40 9.85
C ILE A 47 9.80 -0.22 9.67
N SER A 48 9.18 0.26 10.76
CA SER A 48 8.26 1.39 10.72
C SER A 48 8.94 2.67 10.18
N ASP A 49 10.14 2.98 10.69
CA ASP A 49 10.90 4.17 10.28
C ASP A 49 11.33 4.12 8.82
N ALA A 50 11.67 2.92 8.32
CA ALA A 50 12.10 2.73 6.94
C ALA A 50 10.94 2.83 5.92
N ILE A 51 9.74 2.37 6.28
CA ILE A 51 8.61 2.31 5.36
C ILE A 51 7.89 3.65 5.23
N GLY A 52 7.78 4.44 6.32
CA GLY A 52 7.00 5.68 6.35
C GLY A 52 7.07 6.55 5.09
N PRO A 53 8.25 7.02 4.65
CA PRO A 53 8.37 7.87 3.46
C PRO A 53 8.10 7.14 2.13
N VAL A 54 8.32 5.83 2.08
CA VAL A 54 8.16 5.01 0.87
C VAL A 54 6.69 4.70 0.63
N TRP A 55 5.92 4.45 1.69
CA TRP A 55 4.50 4.12 1.63
C TRP A 55 3.67 5.22 0.97
N GLU A 56 3.80 6.46 1.44
CA GLU A 56 3.06 7.59 0.89
C GLU A 56 3.37 7.78 -0.60
N SER A 57 4.65 7.66 -0.96
CA SER A 57 5.13 7.80 -2.34
C SER A 57 4.65 6.67 -3.25
N ASN A 58 4.54 5.44 -2.71
CA ASN A 58 4.18 4.27 -3.51
C ASN A 58 2.73 4.33 -4.00
N HIS A 59 1.79 4.77 -3.16
CA HIS A 59 0.36 4.85 -3.52
C HIS A 59 0.06 5.85 -4.64
N VAL A 60 0.93 6.85 -4.85
CA VAL A 60 0.81 7.80 -5.95
C VAL A 60 0.81 7.10 -7.30
N TRP A 61 1.61 6.05 -7.48
CA TRP A 61 1.65 5.27 -8.72
C TRP A 61 0.31 4.59 -9.03
N LEU A 62 -0.34 4.05 -8.00
CA LEU A 62 -1.64 3.38 -8.14
C LEU A 62 -2.75 4.40 -8.50
N ILE A 63 -2.78 5.54 -7.82
CA ILE A 63 -3.73 6.64 -8.12
C ILE A 63 -3.51 7.15 -9.54
N PHE A 64 -2.25 7.36 -9.93
CA PHE A 64 -1.92 7.81 -11.27
C PHE A 64 -2.37 6.81 -12.34
N ALA A 65 -2.11 5.51 -12.16
CA ALA A 65 -2.57 4.48 -13.08
C ALA A 65 -4.10 4.46 -13.21
N TRP A 66 -4.82 4.63 -12.10
CA TRP A 66 -6.28 4.68 -12.08
C TRP A 66 -6.84 5.89 -12.85
N VAL A 67 -6.28 7.07 -12.63
CA VAL A 67 -6.66 8.31 -13.33
C VAL A 67 -6.31 8.25 -14.82
N ALA A 68 -5.16 7.67 -15.15
CA ALA A 68 -4.74 7.47 -16.54
C ALA A 68 -5.67 6.49 -17.29
N LEU A 69 -6.10 5.40 -16.64
CA LEU A 69 -7.13 4.51 -17.18
C LEU A 69 -8.45 5.25 -17.42
N PHE A 70 -8.92 6.02 -16.44
CA PHE A 70 -10.15 6.81 -16.58
C PHE A 70 -10.09 7.81 -17.75
N THR A 71 -8.94 8.47 -17.92
CA THR A 71 -8.76 9.54 -18.91
C THR A 71 -8.52 9.01 -20.32
N CYS A 72 -7.65 8.00 -20.47
CA CYS A 72 -7.21 7.50 -21.77
C CYS A 72 -7.99 6.28 -22.24
N PHE A 73 -8.57 5.50 -21.33
CA PHE A 73 -9.27 4.24 -21.62
C PHE A 73 -10.58 4.07 -20.82
N PRO A 74 -11.59 4.95 -21.00
CA PRO A 74 -12.82 4.91 -20.21
C PRO A 74 -13.56 3.56 -20.20
N PRO A 75 -13.65 2.80 -21.32
CA PRO A 75 -14.26 1.47 -21.31
C PRO A 75 -13.50 0.49 -20.40
N ALA A 76 -12.16 0.48 -20.47
CA ALA A 76 -11.34 -0.39 -19.63
C ALA A 76 -11.44 -0.01 -18.15
N TYR A 77 -11.50 1.29 -17.85
CA TYR A 77 -11.77 1.79 -16.50
C TYR A 77 -13.11 1.27 -15.96
N ALA A 78 -14.17 1.33 -16.76
CA ALA A 78 -15.49 0.85 -16.37
C ALA A 78 -15.50 -0.66 -16.13
N ASP A 79 -14.93 -1.44 -17.05
CA ASP A 79 -14.85 -2.90 -16.93
C ASP A 79 -14.06 -3.30 -15.68
N VAL A 80 -12.86 -2.74 -15.48
CA VAL A 80 -12.03 -3.02 -14.30
C VAL A 80 -12.75 -2.61 -13.02
N GLY A 81 -13.35 -1.42 -12.97
CA GLY A 81 -14.06 -0.92 -11.80
C GLY A 81 -15.31 -1.74 -11.44
N THR A 82 -16.01 -2.29 -12.44
CA THR A 82 -17.21 -3.11 -12.23
C THR A 82 -16.85 -4.56 -11.89
N TYR A 83 -16.02 -5.22 -12.70
CA TYR A 83 -15.69 -6.64 -12.49
C TYR A 83 -14.79 -6.86 -11.27
N LEU A 84 -13.89 -5.92 -10.97
CA LEU A 84 -12.98 -6.00 -9.83
C LEU A 84 -13.44 -5.14 -8.65
N ASN A 85 -14.71 -4.76 -8.59
CA ASN A 85 -15.21 -3.88 -7.52
C ASN A 85 -14.90 -4.42 -6.11
N ALA A 86 -15.24 -5.68 -5.84
CA ALA A 86 -15.01 -6.31 -4.55
C ALA A 86 -13.51 -6.40 -4.19
N PRO A 87 -12.62 -6.97 -5.03
CA PRO A 87 -11.19 -7.02 -4.70
C PRO A 87 -10.54 -5.63 -4.61
N LEU A 88 -10.92 -4.67 -5.46
CA LEU A 88 -10.41 -3.29 -5.36
C LEU A 88 -10.84 -2.61 -4.06
N THR A 89 -12.08 -2.84 -3.62
CA THR A 89 -12.58 -2.31 -2.34
C THR A 89 -11.81 -2.91 -1.17
N LEU A 90 -11.56 -4.23 -1.17
CA LEU A 90 -10.76 -4.88 -0.13
C LEU A 90 -9.31 -4.36 -0.10
N ALA A 91 -8.69 -4.19 -1.27
CA ALA A 91 -7.35 -3.62 -1.36
C ALA A 91 -7.31 -2.18 -0.83
N LEU A 92 -8.30 -1.35 -1.20
CA LEU A 92 -8.40 0.03 -0.71
C LEU A 92 -8.58 0.08 0.81
N LEU A 93 -9.42 -0.78 1.37
CA LEU A 93 -9.57 -0.90 2.82
C LEU A 93 -8.25 -1.28 3.50
N GLY A 94 -7.50 -2.24 2.95
CA GLY A 94 -6.17 -2.60 3.44
C GLY A 94 -5.21 -1.40 3.44
N ILE A 95 -5.13 -0.67 2.32
CA ILE A 95 -4.30 0.54 2.19
C ILE A 95 -4.67 1.57 3.26
N VAL A 96 -5.96 1.88 3.42
CA VAL A 96 -6.43 2.86 4.41
C VAL A 96 -6.12 2.41 5.84
N LEU A 97 -6.37 1.13 6.16
CA LEU A 97 -6.07 0.57 7.48
C LEU A 97 -4.59 0.61 7.79
N ARG A 98 -3.72 0.36 6.80
CA ARG A 98 -2.27 0.43 6.97
C ARG A 98 -1.82 1.87 7.25
N GLY A 99 -2.29 2.83 6.48
CA GLY A 99 -2.01 4.25 6.70
C GLY A 99 -2.49 4.71 8.09
N ALA A 100 -3.68 4.30 8.50
CA ALA A 100 -4.19 4.57 9.85
C ALA A 100 -3.31 3.93 10.93
N ALA A 101 -2.90 2.67 10.76
CA ALA A 101 -2.07 1.96 11.71
C ALA A 101 -0.70 2.62 11.90
N PHE A 102 -0.08 3.15 10.85
CA PHE A 102 1.15 3.93 10.94
C PHE A 102 0.98 5.15 11.85
N VAL A 103 -0.06 5.95 11.62
CA VAL A 103 -0.31 7.16 12.39
C VAL A 103 -0.65 6.82 13.84
N PHE A 104 -1.63 5.93 14.07
CA PHE A 104 -2.09 5.60 15.42
C PHE A 104 -1.06 4.86 16.26
N ARG A 105 -0.15 4.09 15.66
CA ARG A 105 0.95 3.44 16.39
C ARG A 105 1.90 4.46 17.03
N ASN A 106 2.15 5.60 16.39
CA ASN A 106 2.99 6.67 16.94
C ASN A 106 2.32 7.38 18.13
N TYR A 107 0.98 7.43 18.18
CA TYR A 107 0.23 8.02 19.30
C TYR A 107 -0.11 7.03 20.42
N ALA A 108 0.00 5.72 20.16
CA ALA A 108 -0.34 4.67 21.12
C ALA A 108 0.81 4.27 22.05
N SER A 109 1.89 5.08 22.15
CA SER A 109 3.07 4.78 22.98
C SER A 109 2.74 4.49 24.44
N ASP A 110 1.64 5.06 24.94
CA ASP A 110 1.28 5.04 26.36
C ASP A 110 0.28 3.91 26.71
N ASP A 111 -0.33 3.25 25.72
CA ASP A 111 -1.25 2.11 25.91
C ASP A 111 -0.74 0.83 25.20
N PRO A 112 -0.22 -0.15 25.95
CA PRO A 112 0.31 -1.40 25.40
C PRO A 112 -0.71 -2.25 24.63
N THR A 113 -2.00 -2.12 24.96
CA THR A 113 -3.08 -2.87 24.31
C THR A 113 -3.38 -2.29 22.95
N MET A 114 -3.44 -0.95 22.88
CA MET A 114 -3.66 -0.22 21.65
C MET A 114 -2.48 -0.38 20.68
N ALA A 115 -1.25 -0.31 21.18
CA ALA A 115 -0.03 -0.56 20.40
C ALA A 115 -0.01 -1.97 19.76
N ARG A 116 -0.50 -2.98 20.49
CA ARG A 116 -0.57 -4.36 19.99
C ARG A 116 -1.61 -4.53 18.89
N THR A 117 -2.79 -3.92 19.04
CA THR A 117 -3.86 -3.96 18.05
C THR A 117 -3.42 -3.31 16.74
N TRP A 118 -2.81 -2.12 16.81
CA TRP A 118 -2.32 -1.42 15.62
C TRP A 118 -1.16 -2.14 14.95
N SER A 119 -0.28 -2.80 15.71
CA SER A 119 0.76 -3.66 15.12
C SER A 119 0.17 -4.85 14.35
N PHE A 120 -0.94 -5.43 14.82
CA PHE A 120 -1.60 -6.52 14.10
C PHE A 120 -2.31 -6.01 12.84
N VAL A 121 -3.05 -4.89 12.93
CA VAL A 121 -3.68 -4.25 11.78
C VAL A 121 -2.64 -3.91 10.71
N PHE A 122 -1.48 -3.39 11.12
CA PHE A 122 -0.38 -3.06 10.22
C PHE A 122 0.16 -4.27 9.43
N GLY A 123 0.33 -5.42 10.09
CA GLY A 123 0.83 -6.63 9.44
C GLY A 123 -0.23 -7.42 8.67
N ALA A 124 -1.52 -7.25 8.99
CA ALA A 124 -2.63 -7.98 8.36
C ALA A 124 -3.25 -7.25 7.15
N SER A 125 -3.15 -5.92 7.12
CA SER A 125 -3.46 -5.09 5.94
C SER A 125 -2.34 -5.16 4.92
#